data_AF-A0A944HU78-F1
#
_entry.id   AF-A0A944HU78-F1
#
_cell.length_a   1.000
_cell.length_b   1.000
_cell.length_c   1.000
_cell.angle_alpha   90.00
_cell.angle_beta   90.00
_cell.angle_gamma   90.00
#
_symmetry.space_group_name_H-M   'P 1'
#
loop_
_entity.id
_entity.type
_entity.pdbx_description
1 polymer ?
#
loop_
_entity_poly.entity_id
_entity_poly.type
_entity_poly.pdbx_seq_one_letter_code
_entity_poly.pdbx_strand_id
1 'polypeptide(L)'
;MTASTTSRPCSIADALGVIGEKYSLLVLREVFFGVHRFDTIARNIGCPRDVLNARLRRLVDAGVLEKVLYNERPARYEYHATAAGRELRPVLLMLMRWGDRHLADVPPTVFQHSCGADLDPAVMCRACGGEVHVTDVTPRFQVPGWTAEGAA
;
A
#
# COMPACT_ATOMS: atom_id res chain seq x y z
N MET A 1 4.83 14.55 -32.99
CA MET A 1 3.54 14.80 -32.31
C MET A 1 3.07 13.47 -31.74
N THR A 2 3.47 13.13 -30.52
CA THR A 2 2.95 11.94 -29.84
C THR A 2 1.51 12.23 -29.44
N ALA A 3 0.56 11.45 -29.94
CA ALA A 3 -0.81 11.49 -29.46
C ALA A 3 -0.78 11.33 -27.94
N SER A 4 -1.20 12.37 -27.21
CA SER A 4 -1.49 12.24 -25.80
C SER A 4 -2.76 11.41 -25.73
N THR A 5 -2.62 10.11 -25.50
CA THR A 5 -3.78 9.25 -25.24
C THR A 5 -4.28 9.64 -23.86
N THR A 6 -5.35 10.44 -23.81
CA THR A 6 -6.05 10.78 -22.57
C THR A 6 -6.54 9.48 -21.95
N SER A 7 -5.89 9.02 -20.87
CA SER A 7 -6.31 7.83 -20.13
C SER A 7 -7.43 8.17 -19.15
N ARG A 8 -8.19 7.16 -18.73
CA ARG A 8 -9.26 7.32 -17.73
C ARG A 8 -8.66 7.92 -16.45
N PRO A 9 -9.19 9.05 -15.93
CA PRO A 9 -8.81 9.53 -14.61
C PRO A 9 -9.04 8.45 -13.57
N CYS A 10 -7.99 8.12 -12.81
CA CYS A 10 -7.97 6.92 -12.00
C CYS A 10 -7.14 7.14 -10.75
N SER A 11 -7.81 7.27 -9.60
CA SER A 11 -7.13 7.41 -8.30
C SER A 11 -6.25 6.21 -7.96
N ILE A 12 -6.55 5.02 -8.50
CA ILE A 12 -5.66 3.86 -8.38
C ILE A 12 -4.36 4.11 -9.15
N ALA A 13 -4.41 4.66 -10.37
CA ALA A 13 -3.22 4.99 -11.13
C ALA A 13 -2.39 6.08 -10.42
N ASP A 14 -3.06 7.09 -9.86
CA ASP A 14 -2.40 8.14 -9.08
C ASP A 14 -1.72 7.56 -7.83
N ALA A 15 -2.40 6.68 -7.10
CA ALA A 15 -1.83 5.96 -5.95
C ALA A 15 -0.63 5.10 -6.36
N LEU A 16 -0.72 4.38 -7.49
CA LEU A 16 0.39 3.58 -8.02
C LEU A 16 1.60 4.44 -8.42
N GLY A 17 1.40 5.71 -8.78
CA GLY A 17 2.49 6.67 -8.95
C GLY A 17 3.32 6.87 -7.68
N VAL A 18 2.73 6.65 -6.50
CA VAL A 18 3.37 6.77 -5.19
C VAL A 18 3.85 5.41 -4.67
N ILE A 19 2.96 4.41 -4.62
CA ILE A 19 3.19 3.12 -3.94
C ILE A 19 3.38 1.94 -4.89
N GLY A 20 3.22 2.13 -6.20
CA GLY A 20 3.17 1.05 -7.18
C GLY A 20 4.51 0.38 -7.46
N GLU A 21 5.62 0.93 -6.98
CA GLU A 21 6.89 0.22 -7.08
C GLU A 21 7.08 -0.79 -5.94
N LYS A 22 7.52 -2.00 -6.30
CA LYS A 22 7.70 -3.18 -5.45
C LYS A 22 8.14 -2.88 -4.02
N TYR A 23 9.24 -2.13 -3.85
CA TYR A 23 9.83 -1.91 -2.54
C TYR A 23 9.03 -0.93 -1.68
N SER A 24 8.15 -0.11 -2.25
CA SER A 24 7.32 0.83 -1.49
C SER A 24 6.35 0.08 -0.57
N LEU A 25 5.66 -0.93 -1.10
CA LEU A 25 4.75 -1.79 -0.32
C LEU A 25 5.50 -2.67 0.68
N LEU A 26 6.70 -3.15 0.33
CA LEU A 26 7.54 -3.92 1.26
C LEU A 26 8.06 -3.06 2.41
N VAL A 27 8.43 -1.79 2.15
CA VAL A 27 8.79 -0.84 3.21
C VAL A 27 7.61 -0.61 4.15
N LEU A 28 6.41 -0.38 3.62
CA LEU A 28 5.21 -0.18 4.44
C LEU A 28 4.89 -1.42 5.30
N ARG A 29 5.08 -2.63 4.76
CA ARG A 29 4.95 -3.88 5.50
C ARG A 29 5.87 -3.89 6.72
N GLU A 30 7.15 -3.59 6.54
CA GLU A 30 8.12 -3.53 7.64
C GLU A 30 7.74 -2.48 8.69
N VAL A 31 7.33 -1.28 8.25
CA VAL A 31 6.88 -0.22 9.16
C VAL A 31 5.68 -0.66 9.98
N PHE A 32 4.73 -1.41 9.40
CA PHE A 32 3.59 -1.97 10.15
C PHE A 32 3.95 -3.13 11.07
N PHE A 33 5.09 -3.80 10.83
CA PHE A 33 5.70 -4.74 11.77
C PHE A 33 6.49 -4.04 12.89
N GLY A 34 6.51 -2.70 12.94
CA GLY A 34 7.28 -1.94 13.92
C GLY A 34 8.76 -1.80 13.56
N VAL A 35 9.14 -2.12 12.32
CA VAL A 35 10.52 -1.99 11.84
C VAL A 35 10.70 -0.62 11.19
N HIS A 36 11.31 0.30 11.93
CA HIS A 36 11.43 1.70 11.51
C HIS A 36 12.84 2.12 11.05
N ARG A 37 13.85 1.27 11.26
CA ARG A 37 15.26 1.62 10.98
C ARG A 37 15.70 1.16 9.61
N PHE A 38 16.39 2.04 8.88
CA PHE A 38 16.85 1.83 7.51
C PHE A 38 17.54 0.47 7.30
N ASP A 39 18.55 0.16 8.11
CA ASP A 39 19.37 -1.05 7.91
C ASP A 39 18.56 -2.34 8.12
N THR A 40 17.64 -2.34 9.08
CA THR A 40 16.73 -3.48 9.31
C THR A 40 15.76 -3.63 8.15
N ILE A 41 15.14 -2.53 7.69
CA ILE A 41 14.25 -2.55 6.52
C ILE A 41 14.99 -3.10 5.29
N ALA A 42 16.18 -2.55 4.97
CA ALA A 42 16.98 -2.95 3.83
C ALA A 42 17.28 -4.46 3.83
N ARG A 43 17.68 -4.98 4.99
CA ARG A 43 17.96 -6.40 5.19
C ARG A 43 16.71 -7.26 5.03
N ASN A 44 15.61 -6.88 5.66
CA ASN A 44 14.38 -7.69 5.68
C ASN A 44 13.72 -7.80 4.30
N ILE A 45 13.81 -6.75 3.48
CA ILE A 45 13.16 -6.73 2.15
C ILE A 45 14.14 -7.03 1.00
N GLY A 46 15.45 -7.21 1.30
CA GLY A 46 16.49 -7.46 0.30
C GLY A 46 16.61 -6.33 -0.74
N CYS A 47 16.39 -5.08 -0.36
CA CYS A 47 16.45 -3.94 -1.27
C CYS A 47 17.87 -3.36 -1.32
N PRO A 48 18.41 -3.09 -2.53
CA PRO A 48 19.61 -2.27 -2.67
C PRO A 48 19.45 -0.93 -1.95
N ARG A 49 20.50 -0.47 -1.25
CA ARG A 49 20.41 0.69 -0.33
C ARG A 49 20.06 1.98 -1.05
N ASP A 50 20.60 2.19 -2.24
CA ASP A 50 20.32 3.33 -3.12
C ASP A 50 18.84 3.34 -3.57
N VAL A 51 18.31 2.18 -3.97
CA VAL A 51 16.90 1.99 -4.29
C VAL A 51 16.02 2.28 -3.07
N LEU A 52 16.35 1.70 -1.92
CA LEU A 52 15.60 1.94 -0.67
C LEU A 52 15.60 3.42 -0.29
N ASN A 53 16.75 4.10 -0.39
CA ASN A 53 16.84 5.53 -0.10
C ASN A 53 15.91 6.35 -1.02
N ALA A 54 15.94 6.08 -2.33
CA ALA A 54 15.05 6.73 -3.27
C ALA A 54 13.56 6.46 -2.97
N ARG A 55 13.21 5.25 -2.52
CA ARG A 55 11.84 4.88 -2.15
C ARG A 55 11.38 5.57 -0.88
N LEU A 56 12.19 5.54 0.18
CA LEU A 56 11.89 6.22 1.44
C LEU A 56 11.73 7.73 1.23
N ARG A 57 12.60 8.34 0.42
CA ARG A 57 12.46 9.76 0.06
C ARG A 57 11.12 10.03 -0.62
N ARG A 58 10.76 9.26 -1.66
CA ARG A 58 9.45 9.41 -2.35
C ARG A 58 8.26 9.25 -1.40
N LEU A 59 8.30 8.26 -0.50
CA LEU A 59 7.23 8.03 0.46
C LEU A 59 7.13 9.16 1.51
N VAL A 60 8.26 9.76 1.89
CA VAL A 60 8.28 10.93 2.78
C VAL A 60 7.78 12.17 2.05
N ASP A 61 8.24 12.43 0.84
CA ASP A 61 7.82 13.57 0.01
C ASP A 61 6.31 13.52 -0.29
N ALA A 62 5.76 12.31 -0.48
CA ALA A 62 4.32 12.08 -0.67
C ALA A 62 3.50 12.09 0.62
N GLY A 63 4.12 12.31 1.79
CA GLY A 63 3.44 12.34 3.08
C GLY A 63 2.91 10.98 3.55
N VAL A 64 3.39 9.88 2.98
CA VAL A 64 3.03 8.50 3.38
C VAL A 64 3.84 8.08 4.61
N LEU A 65 5.12 8.43 4.64
CA LEU A 65 6.01 8.23 5.78
C LEU A 65 6.48 9.57 6.32
N GLU A 66 6.88 9.59 7.58
CA GLU A 66 7.64 10.69 8.19
C GLU A 66 9.00 10.19 8.66
N LYS A 67 9.99 11.08 8.56
CA LYS A 67 11.38 10.79 8.96
C LYS A 67 11.64 11.43 10.31
N VAL A 68 11.78 10.61 11.35
CA VAL A 68 11.89 11.04 12.74
C VAL A 68 13.34 10.89 13.21
N LEU A 69 13.94 11.96 13.71
CA LEU A 69 15.27 11.92 14.33
C LEU A 69 15.17 11.26 15.70
N TYR A 70 15.95 10.20 15.95
CA TYR A 70 15.96 9.50 17.24
C TYR A 70 17.31 9.55 17.96
N ASN A 71 18.36 9.99 17.28
CA ASN A 71 19.66 10.26 17.88
C ASN A 71 20.30 11.45 17.16
N GLU A 72 20.80 12.44 17.89
CA GLU A 72 21.38 13.64 17.29
C GLU A 72 22.86 13.48 16.93
N ARG A 73 23.60 12.61 17.63
CA ARG A 73 25.07 12.48 17.49
C ARG A 73 25.52 11.00 17.53
N PRO A 74 25.82 10.36 16.38
CA PRO A 74 25.55 10.84 15.02
C PRO A 74 24.05 10.90 14.73
N ALA A 75 23.63 11.76 13.79
CA ALA A 75 22.23 11.86 13.38
C ALA A 75 21.71 10.51 12.86
N ARG A 76 20.68 9.95 13.51
CA ARG A 76 20.01 8.71 13.08
C ARG A 76 18.51 8.90 13.03
N TYR A 77 17.90 8.30 12.02
CA TYR A 77 16.49 8.48 11.71
C TYR A 77 15.74 7.16 11.65
N GLU A 78 14.47 7.24 12.00
CA GLU A 78 13.47 6.21 11.84
C GLU A 78 12.38 6.70 10.87
N TYR A 79 11.68 5.74 10.27
CA TYR A 79 10.60 6.00 9.32
C TYR A 79 9.28 5.46 9.88
N HIS A 80 8.33 6.38 10.05
CA HIS A 80 7.03 6.09 10.68
C HIS A 80 5.91 6.36 9.68
N ALA A 81 4.82 5.59 9.75
CA ALA A 81 3.67 5.82 8.90
C ALA A 81 2.89 7.04 9.40
N THR A 82 2.61 7.99 8.51
CA THR A 82 1.73 9.13 8.80
C THR A 82 0.27 8.67 8.92
N ALA A 83 -0.67 9.60 9.17
CA ALA A 83 -2.09 9.29 9.10
C ALA A 83 -2.48 8.69 7.72
N ALA A 84 -2.05 9.32 6.63
CA ALA A 84 -2.28 8.83 5.27
C ALA A 84 -1.59 7.46 5.03
N GLY A 85 -0.36 7.27 5.53
CA GLY A 85 0.33 5.99 5.40
C GLY A 85 -0.38 4.85 6.10
N ARG A 86 -1.00 5.09 7.26
CA ARG A 86 -1.76 4.06 8.01
C ARG A 86 -2.99 3.56 7.25
N GLU A 87 -3.59 4.39 6.39
CA GLU A 87 -4.71 3.99 5.53
C GLU A 87 -4.34 2.95 4.47
N LEU A 88 -3.04 2.72 4.22
CA LEU A 88 -2.55 1.69 3.31
C LEU A 88 -2.47 0.29 3.95
N ARG A 89 -2.66 0.16 5.26
CA ARG A 89 -2.63 -1.15 5.92
C ARG A 89 -3.66 -2.14 5.36
N PRO A 90 -4.94 -1.78 5.17
CA PRO A 90 -5.90 -2.66 4.50
C PRO A 90 -5.49 -3.07 3.09
N VAL A 91 -4.82 -2.19 2.33
CA VAL A 91 -4.32 -2.51 0.98
C VAL A 91 -3.30 -3.66 1.04
N LEU A 92 -2.37 -3.60 1.99
CA LEU A 92 -1.39 -4.68 2.19
C LEU A 92 -2.04 -5.99 2.63
N LEU A 93 -3.04 -5.95 3.51
CA LEU A 93 -3.75 -7.15 3.97
C LEU A 93 -4.51 -7.83 2.82
N MET A 94 -5.18 -7.05 1.97
CA MET A 94 -5.88 -7.60 0.79
C MET A 94 -4.90 -8.14 -0.25
N LEU A 95 -3.74 -7.48 -0.46
CA LEU A 95 -2.70 -7.98 -1.33
C LEU A 95 -2.07 -9.28 -0.79
N MET A 96 -1.82 -9.34 0.51
CA MET A 96 -1.33 -10.54 1.20
C MET A 96 -2.30 -11.71 1.03
N ARG A 97 -3.60 -11.50 1.28
CA ARG A 97 -4.64 -12.52 1.06
C ARG A 97 -4.62 -13.09 -0.36
N TRP A 98 -4.45 -12.23 -1.37
CA TRP A 98 -4.33 -12.70 -2.75
C TRP A 98 -3.06 -13.53 -2.96
N GLY A 99 -1.92 -13.08 -2.44
CA GLY A 99 -0.66 -13.81 -2.51
C GLY A 99 -0.73 -15.18 -1.82
N ASP A 100 -1.29 -15.23 -0.63
CA ASP A 100 -1.45 -16.46 0.16
C ASP A 100 -2.34 -17.49 -0.56
N ARG A 101 -3.42 -17.03 -1.21
CA ARG A 101 -4.36 -17.92 -1.90
C ARG A 101 -3.83 -18.48 -3.22
N HIS A 102 -2.93 -17.78 -3.88
CA HIS A 102 -2.57 -18.09 -5.28
C HIS A 102 -1.11 -18.44 -5.50
N LEU A 103 -0.21 -17.99 -4.63
CA LEU A 103 1.24 -18.09 -4.84
C LEU A 103 1.96 -18.87 -3.72
N ALA A 104 1.31 -19.12 -2.59
CA ALA A 104 1.91 -19.79 -1.45
C ALA A 104 1.28 -21.18 -1.23
N ASP A 105 2.12 -22.21 -1.07
CA ASP A 105 1.66 -23.51 -0.56
C ASP A 105 1.27 -23.40 0.92
N VAL A 106 2.03 -22.59 1.66
CA VAL A 106 1.79 -22.24 3.07
C VAL A 106 2.01 -20.74 3.24
N PRO A 107 1.07 -19.98 3.82
CA PRO A 107 1.24 -18.56 4.07
C PRO A 107 2.48 -18.27 4.93
N PRO A 108 3.42 -17.41 4.49
CA PRO A 108 4.64 -17.12 5.23
C PRO A 108 4.40 -16.24 6.47
N THR A 109 3.24 -15.58 6.55
CA THR A 109 2.84 -14.76 7.70
C THR A 109 1.34 -14.85 7.87
N VAL A 110 0.89 -15.18 9.07
CA VAL A 110 -0.52 -15.20 9.45
C VAL A 110 -0.73 -14.18 10.55
N PHE A 111 -1.78 -13.36 10.41
CA PHE A 111 -2.19 -12.45 11.46
C PHE A 111 -3.35 -13.06 12.23
N GLN A 112 -3.31 -12.98 13.56
CA GLN A 112 -4.45 -13.34 14.38
C GLN A 112 -5.36 -12.12 14.58
N HIS A 113 -6.66 -12.28 14.38
CA HIS A 113 -7.64 -11.28 14.78
C HIS A 113 -7.85 -11.33 16.31
N SER A 114 -8.39 -10.28 16.92
CA SER A 114 -8.62 -10.25 18.37
C SER A 114 -9.59 -11.32 18.87
N CYS A 115 -10.33 -11.98 17.99
CA CYS A 115 -11.16 -13.15 18.32
C CYS A 115 -10.39 -14.48 18.41
N GLY A 116 -9.08 -14.49 18.11
CA GLY A 116 -8.23 -15.69 18.16
C GLY A 116 -8.16 -16.47 16.84
N ALA A 117 -9.01 -16.17 15.87
CA ALA A 117 -8.94 -16.77 14.53
C ALA A 117 -7.83 -16.13 13.68
N ASP A 118 -7.34 -16.90 12.71
CA ASP A 118 -6.53 -16.35 11.62
C ASP A 118 -7.35 -15.33 10.83
N LEU A 119 -6.72 -14.20 10.51
CA LEU A 119 -7.34 -13.09 9.81
C LEU A 119 -7.55 -13.46 8.33
N ASP A 120 -8.80 -13.61 7.91
CA ASP A 120 -9.20 -13.56 6.50
C ASP A 120 -9.81 -12.18 6.21
N PRO A 121 -9.07 -11.24 5.58
CA PRO A 121 -9.57 -9.89 5.38
C PRO A 121 -10.63 -9.84 4.26
N ALA A 122 -11.69 -9.07 4.51
CA ALA A 122 -12.79 -8.86 3.58
C ALA A 122 -13.06 -7.36 3.37
N VAL A 123 -13.63 -7.01 2.21
CA VAL A 123 -14.09 -5.65 1.94
C VAL A 123 -15.53 -5.54 2.41
N MET A 124 -15.80 -4.64 3.34
CA MET A 124 -17.13 -4.45 3.92
C MET A 124 -17.71 -3.10 3.53
N CYS A 125 -18.99 -3.06 3.15
CA CYS A 125 -19.70 -1.82 2.92
C CYS A 125 -19.96 -1.13 4.26
N ARG A 126 -19.41 0.07 4.45
CA ARG A 126 -19.57 0.82 5.71
C ARG A 126 -21.03 1.17 6.03
N ALA A 127 -21.87 1.34 5.01
CA ALA A 127 -23.25 1.79 5.21
C ALA A 127 -24.18 0.68 5.72
N CYS A 128 -24.09 -0.53 5.15
CA CYS A 128 -24.95 -1.66 5.54
C CYS A 128 -24.23 -2.71 6.41
N GLY A 129 -22.91 -2.68 6.49
CA GLY A 129 -22.10 -3.66 7.22
C GLY A 129 -21.92 -5.01 6.51
N GLY A 130 -22.45 -5.18 5.29
CA GLY A 130 -22.32 -6.41 4.50
C GLY A 130 -20.97 -6.53 3.79
N GLU A 131 -20.54 -7.76 3.54
CA GLU A 131 -19.38 -8.02 2.67
C GLU A 131 -19.71 -7.60 1.24
N VAL A 132 -18.72 -7.02 0.55
CA VAL A 132 -18.84 -6.56 -0.82
C VAL A 132 -18.38 -7.65 -1.77
N HIS A 133 -19.30 -8.22 -2.52
CA HIS A 133 -18.99 -9.03 -3.70
C HIS A 133 -19.05 -8.19 -4.98
N VAL A 134 -18.45 -8.72 -6.06
CA VAL A 134 -18.40 -8.01 -7.36
C VAL A 134 -19.79 -7.68 -7.90
N THR A 135 -20.80 -8.50 -7.58
CA THR A 135 -22.20 -8.30 -7.97
C THR A 135 -22.92 -7.22 -7.18
N ASP A 136 -22.37 -6.80 -6.04
CA ASP A 136 -23.02 -5.86 -5.11
C ASP A 136 -22.66 -4.40 -5.43
N VAL A 137 -21.77 -4.17 -6.40
CA VAL A 137 -21.26 -2.85 -6.77
C VAL A 137 -21.47 -2.56 -8.25
N THR A 138 -21.93 -1.35 -8.55
CA THR A 138 -22.04 -0.84 -9.92
C THR A 138 -21.18 0.42 -10.05
N PRO A 139 -20.23 0.48 -11.00
CA PRO A 139 -19.40 1.65 -11.19
C PRO A 139 -20.25 2.83 -11.66
N ARG A 140 -20.09 3.98 -11.01
CA ARG A 140 -20.63 5.27 -11.44
C ARG A 140 -19.50 6.23 -11.75
N PHE A 141 -19.39 6.64 -13.00
CA PHE A 141 -18.36 7.58 -13.45
C PHE A 141 -18.80 9.02 -13.18
N GLN A 142 -18.03 9.74 -12.37
CA GLN A 142 -18.31 11.14 -12.02
C GLN A 142 -17.59 12.14 -12.94
N VAL A 143 -16.52 11.71 -13.62
CA VAL A 143 -15.83 12.56 -14.58
C VAL A 143 -16.67 12.64 -15.86
N PRO A 144 -17.05 13.84 -16.33
CA PRO A 144 -17.77 14.00 -17.59
C PRO A 144 -17.04 13.36 -18.76
N GLY A 145 -17.78 12.71 -19.65
CA GLY A 145 -17.22 12.09 -20.86
C GLY A 145 -16.49 10.77 -20.63
N TRP A 146 -16.71 10.08 -19.50
CA TRP A 146 -16.14 8.76 -19.24
C TRP A 146 -17.23 7.72 -18.92
N THR A 147 -17.18 6.57 -19.57
CA THR A 147 -18.03 5.41 -19.32
C THR A 147 -17.17 4.16 -19.07
N ALA A 148 -17.81 3.00 -18.91
CA ALA A 148 -17.12 1.72 -18.79
C ALA A 148 -16.32 1.37 -20.06
N GLU A 149 -16.81 1.80 -21.23
CA GLU A 149 -16.23 1.58 -22.55
C GLU A 149 -15.02 2.48 -22.85
N GLY A 150 -14.87 3.62 -22.16
CA GLY A 150 -13.76 4.54 -22.36
C GLY A 150 -14.16 5.99 -22.30
N ALA A 151 -13.47 6.85 -23.05
CA ALA A 151 -13.93 8.21 -23.31
C ALA A 151 -15.19 8.14 -24.19
N ALA A 152 -16.24 8.85 -23.78
CA ALA A 152 -17.49 8.97 -24.52
C ALA A 152 -17.32 9.87 -25.77
#